data_AF-A0ABD1L8W0-F1
#
_entry.id   AF-A0ABD1L8W0-F1
#
_cell.length_a   1.000
_cell.length_b   1.000
_cell.length_c   1.000
_cell.angle_alpha   90.00
_cell.angle_beta   90.00
_cell.angle_gamma   90.00
#
_symmetry.space_group_name_H-M   'P 1'
#
loop_
_entity.id
_entity.type
_entity.pdbx_description
1 polymer ?
#
loop_
_entity_poly.entity_id
_entity_poly.type
_entity_poly.pdbx_seq_one_letter_code
_entity_poly.pdbx_strand_id
1 'polypeptide(L)'
;MTRRHRTSSTPLSNSDEFFRISACTTAKEAWELIKVTHEGTPEVRRARKNALIQEYEMFRMLQGETIMDVQKRFTHIVNNLKGLGKKFDEEEVNVKILKSLNRKWQPTVKQ
;
A
#
# COMPACT_ATOMS: atom_id res chain seq x y z
N MET A 1 5.93 -28.51 9.61
CA MET A 1 6.01 -27.16 10.23
C MET A 1 6.78 -26.25 9.29
N THR A 2 6.08 -25.35 8.59
CA THR A 2 6.65 -24.51 7.53
C THR A 2 7.34 -23.29 8.14
N ARG A 3 8.67 -23.25 8.07
CA ARG A 3 9.50 -22.14 8.56
C ARG A 3 9.30 -20.92 7.65
N ARG A 4 8.49 -19.96 8.10
CA ARG A 4 8.37 -18.63 7.46
C ARG A 4 9.73 -17.93 7.55
N HIS A 5 10.41 -17.75 6.43
CA HIS A 5 11.48 -16.78 6.32
C HIS A 5 10.88 -15.38 6.42
N ARG A 6 11.08 -14.75 7.58
CA ARG A 6 10.84 -13.33 7.77
C ARG A 6 12.12 -12.61 7.32
N THR A 7 12.13 -12.07 6.11
CA THR A 7 13.19 -11.16 5.68
C THR A 7 12.97 -9.83 6.39
N SER A 8 13.74 -9.59 7.44
CA SER A 8 13.87 -8.29 8.10
C SER A 8 14.58 -7.33 7.15
N SER A 9 13.87 -6.33 6.65
CA SER A 9 14.42 -5.21 5.91
C SER A 9 15.22 -4.32 6.85
N THR A 10 16.49 -4.64 7.08
CA THR A 10 17.46 -3.71 7.66
C THR A 10 17.77 -2.62 6.62
N PRO A 11 17.76 -1.32 6.99
CA PRO A 11 18.21 -0.28 6.08
C PRO A 11 19.69 -0.52 5.76
N LEU A 12 20.01 -0.79 4.50
CA LEU A 12 21.38 -0.98 4.05
C LEU A 12 22.13 0.35 4.18
N SER A 13 23.35 0.29 4.72
CA SER A 13 24.27 1.42 4.71
C SER A 13 24.64 1.76 3.26
N ASN A 14 24.73 3.05 2.92
CA ASN A 14 25.04 3.54 1.57
C ASN A 14 26.26 2.87 0.92
N SER A 15 27.21 2.35 1.72
CA SER A 15 28.37 1.61 1.25
C SER A 15 28.01 0.30 0.54
N ASP A 16 27.04 -0.46 1.05
CA ASP A 16 26.67 -1.77 0.50
C ASP A 16 25.89 -1.62 -0.82
N GLU A 17 25.09 -0.56 -0.94
CA GLU A 17 24.41 -0.22 -2.19
C GLU A 17 25.41 0.18 -3.28
N PHE A 18 26.43 0.98 -2.92
CA PHE A 18 27.50 1.35 -3.84
C PHE A 18 28.24 0.12 -4.38
N PHE A 19 28.64 -0.81 -3.50
CA PHE A 19 29.33 -2.04 -3.94
C PHE A 19 28.47 -2.87 -4.89
N ARG A 20 27.17 -3.03 -4.60
CA ARG A 20 26.24 -3.78 -5.46
C ARG A 20 26.04 -3.12 -6.82
N ILE A 21 25.96 -1.78 -6.87
CA ILE A 21 25.82 -1.02 -8.12
C ILE A 21 27.13 -1.06 -8.93
N SER A 22 28.28 -0.98 -8.27
CA SER A 22 29.60 -1.01 -8.93
C SER A 22 29.89 -2.33 -9.65
N ALA A 23 29.21 -3.41 -9.25
CA ALA A 23 29.28 -4.71 -9.90
C ALA A 23 28.39 -4.84 -11.14
N CYS A 24 27.50 -3.87 -11.41
CA CYS A 24 26.66 -3.88 -12.61
C CYS A 24 27.48 -3.48 -13.85
N THR A 25 27.28 -4.19 -14.96
CA THR A 25 28.00 -3.94 -16.20
C THR A 25 27.31 -2.91 -17.09
N THR A 26 26.01 -2.70 -16.88
CA THR A 26 25.21 -1.74 -17.64
C THR A 26 24.41 -0.81 -16.72
N ALA A 27 24.10 0.39 -17.22
CA ALA A 27 23.22 1.34 -16.54
C ALA A 27 21.82 0.75 -16.27
N LYS A 28 21.34 -0.14 -17.15
CA LYS A 28 20.05 -0.83 -17.00
C LYS A 28 20.07 -1.77 -15.80
N GLU A 29 21.13 -2.56 -15.63
CA GLU A 29 21.28 -3.47 -14.49
C GLU A 29 21.35 -2.71 -13.16
N ALA A 30 22.15 -1.64 -13.11
CA ALA A 30 22.25 -0.79 -11.93
C ALA A 30 20.88 -0.19 -11.56
N TRP A 31 20.15 0.33 -12.56
CA TRP A 31 18.82 0.90 -12.34
C TRP A 31 17.80 -0.14 -11.84
N GLU A 32 17.77 -1.34 -12.42
CA GLU A 32 16.88 -2.40 -11.94
C GLU A 32 17.25 -2.88 -10.54
N LEU A 33 18.54 -2.94 -10.19
CA LEU A 33 18.99 -3.31 -8.85
C LEU A 33 18.54 -2.30 -7.79
N ILE A 34 18.67 -1.00 -8.06
CA ILE A 34 18.19 0.08 -7.21
C ILE A 34 16.67 -0.04 -7.03
N LYS A 35 15.95 -0.20 -8.14
CA LYS A 35 14.49 -0.35 -8.13
C LYS A 35 14.04 -1.56 -7.31
N VAL A 36 14.67 -2.72 -7.48
CA VAL A 36 14.35 -3.93 -6.70
C VAL A 36 14.71 -3.77 -5.22
N THR A 37 15.81 -3.08 -4.90
CA THR A 37 16.26 -2.88 -3.51
C THR A 37 15.30 -1.96 -2.75
N HIS A 38 14.83 -0.88 -3.36
CA HIS A 38 13.97 0.09 -2.67
C HIS A 38 12.46 -0.15 -2.86
N GLU A 39 12.03 -0.59 -4.04
CA GLU A 39 10.60 -0.81 -4.34
C GLU A 39 10.17 -2.29 -4.23
N GLY A 40 11.14 -3.21 -4.17
CA GLY A 40 10.91 -4.66 -4.25
C GLY A 40 10.80 -5.17 -5.69
N THR A 41 10.82 -6.49 -5.86
CA THR A 41 10.64 -7.12 -7.19
C THR A 41 9.23 -6.86 -7.74
N PRO A 42 9.00 -6.99 -9.06
CA PRO A 42 7.66 -6.88 -9.64
C PRO A 42 6.61 -7.76 -8.96
N GLU A 43 7.00 -8.96 -8.52
CA GLU A 43 6.14 -9.90 -7.80
C GLU A 43 5.78 -9.38 -6.41
N VAL A 44 6.76 -8.85 -5.65
CA VAL A 44 6.53 -8.23 -4.35
C VAL A 44 5.62 -7.01 -4.48
N ARG A 45 5.85 -6.17 -5.49
CA ARG A 45 4.99 -5.01 -5.79
C ARG A 45 3.56 -5.44 -6.12
N ARG A 46 3.39 -6.49 -6.94
CA ARG A 46 2.08 -7.05 -7.28
C ARG A 46 1.37 -7.61 -6.04
N ALA A 47 2.08 -8.37 -5.21
CA ALA A 47 1.53 -8.93 -3.98
C ALA A 47 1.10 -7.82 -3.01
N ARG A 48 1.92 -6.77 -2.83
CA ARG A 48 1.58 -5.59 -2.02
C ARG A 48 0.34 -4.87 -2.56
N LYS A 49 0.25 -4.67 -3.87
CA LYS A 49 -0.91 -4.06 -4.52
C LYS A 49 -2.18 -4.88 -4.26
N ASN A 50 -2.11 -6.20 -4.43
CA ASN A 50 -3.24 -7.08 -4.19
C ASN A 50 -3.69 -7.07 -2.72
N ALA A 51 -2.75 -7.08 -1.77
CA ALA A 51 -3.06 -6.97 -0.35
C ALA A 51 -3.79 -5.66 -0.01
N LEU A 52 -3.32 -4.53 -0.56
CA LEU A 52 -3.97 -3.23 -0.37
C LEU A 52 -5.34 -3.14 -1.05
N ILE A 53 -5.53 -3.79 -2.21
CA ILE A 53 -6.84 -3.88 -2.86
C ILE A 53 -7.83 -4.63 -1.96
N GLN A 54 -7.41 -5.77 -1.41
CA GLN A 54 -8.22 -6.53 -0.46
C GLN A 54 -8.55 -5.72 0.79
N GLU A 55 -7.57 -5.00 1.36
CA GLU A 55 -7.79 -4.11 2.50
C GLU A 55 -8.78 -2.99 2.18
N TYR A 56 -8.67 -2.38 0.99
CA TYR A 56 -9.61 -1.37 0.50
C TYR A 56 -11.02 -1.95 0.33
N GLU A 57 -11.16 -3.13 -0.28
CA GLU A 57 -12.44 -3.79 -0.53
C GLU A 57 -13.14 -4.15 0.78
N MET A 58 -12.39 -4.70 1.74
CA MET A 58 -12.89 -5.08 3.06
C MET A 58 -12.96 -3.92 4.06
N PHE A 59 -12.55 -2.71 3.67
CA PHE A 59 -12.48 -1.57 4.58
C PHE A 59 -13.83 -1.28 5.23
N ARG A 60 -13.82 -1.20 6.55
CA ARG A 60 -14.96 -0.83 7.39
C ARG A 60 -14.47 0.03 8.56
N MET A 61 -15.37 0.87 9.07
CA MET A 61 -15.19 1.52 10.35
C MET A 61 -15.19 0.47 11.47
N LEU A 62 -14.18 0.52 12.34
CA LEU A 62 -14.06 -0.36 13.50
C LEU A 62 -14.81 0.23 14.70
N GLN A 63 -15.09 -0.63 15.69
CA GLN A 63 -15.71 -0.18 16.93
C GLN A 63 -14.78 0.74 17.71
N GLY A 64 -15.28 1.88 18.16
CA GLY A 64 -14.52 2.85 18.95
C GLY A 64 -13.70 3.86 18.13
N GLU A 65 -13.67 3.76 16.80
CA GLU A 65 -12.98 4.74 15.96
C GLU A 65 -13.73 6.06 15.87
N THR A 66 -12.98 7.16 15.80
CA THR A 66 -13.51 8.46 15.38
C THR A 66 -13.57 8.53 13.85
N ILE A 67 -14.34 9.49 13.32
CA ILE A 67 -14.37 9.74 11.87
C ILE A 67 -13.00 10.13 11.33
N MET A 68 -12.20 10.86 12.11
CA MET A 68 -10.83 11.21 11.72
C MET A 68 -9.92 9.99 11.61
N ASP A 69 -10.06 9.00 12.50
CA ASP A 69 -9.29 7.75 12.43
C ASP A 69 -9.63 6.96 11.16
N VAL A 70 -10.94 6.84 10.86
CA VAL A 70 -11.43 6.19 9.65
C VAL A 70 -10.87 6.88 8.40
N GLN A 71 -10.99 8.22 8.33
CA GLN A 71 -10.47 9.00 7.21
C GLN A 71 -8.96 8.79 7.05
N LYS A 72 -8.18 8.87 8.14
CA LYS A 72 -6.73 8.69 8.11
C LYS A 72 -6.33 7.32 7.55
N ARG A 73 -6.94 6.23 8.04
CA ARG A 73 -6.65 4.88 7.53
C ARG A 73 -7.07 4.72 6.07
N PHE A 74 -8.26 5.22 5.71
CA PHE A 74 -8.77 5.13 4.35
C PHE A 74 -7.86 5.88 3.36
N THR A 75 -7.48 7.13 3.67
CA THR A 75 -6.56 7.93 2.87
C THR A 75 -5.19 7.24 2.75
N HIS A 76 -4.69 6.59 3.81
CA HIS A 76 -3.44 5.85 3.74
C HIS A 76 -3.50 4.70 2.71
N ILE A 77 -4.59 3.93 2.70
CA ILE A 77 -4.79 2.84 1.74
C ILE A 77 -4.88 3.39 0.31
N VAL A 78 -5.70 4.42 0.08
CA VAL A 78 -5.89 5.04 -1.24
C VAL A 78 -4.57 5.61 -1.78
N ASN A 79 -3.81 6.32 -0.96
CA ASN A 79 -2.53 6.91 -1.37
C ASN A 79 -1.48 5.85 -1.73
N ASN A 80 -1.39 4.78 -0.94
CA ASN A 80 -0.50 3.65 -1.28
C ASN A 80 -0.91 2.98 -2.60
N LEU A 81 -2.21 2.81 -2.84
CA LEU A 81 -2.72 2.24 -4.10
C LEU A 81 -2.45 3.18 -5.29
N LYS A 82 -2.60 4.49 -5.13
CA LYS A 82 -2.22 5.50 -6.13
C LYS A 82 -0.72 5.45 -6.44
N GLY A 83 0.13 5.35 -5.41
CA GLY A 83 1.58 5.17 -5.57
C GLY A 83 1.97 3.88 -6.31
N LEU A 84 1.13 2.84 -6.25
CA LEU A 84 1.29 1.59 -7.01
C LEU A 84 0.54 1.62 -8.36
N GLY A 85 0.21 2.81 -8.86
CA GLY A 85 -0.37 3.04 -10.17
C GLY A 85 -1.85 2.67 -10.31
N LYS A 86 -2.60 2.51 -9.21
CA LYS A 86 -4.07 2.41 -9.29
C LYS A 86 -4.65 3.80 -9.47
N LYS A 87 -5.45 3.97 -10.52
CA LYS A 87 -6.25 5.18 -10.73
C LYS A 87 -7.58 5.02 -9.99
N PHE A 88 -8.07 6.14 -9.45
CA PHE A 88 -9.35 6.20 -8.76
C PHE A 88 -10.12 7.38 -9.32
N ASP A 89 -11.42 7.17 -9.47
CA ASP A 89 -12.38 8.26 -9.59
C ASP A 89 -12.70 8.82 -8.19
N GLU A 90 -12.81 10.16 -8.08
CA GLU A 90 -13.04 10.80 -6.79
C GLU A 90 -14.43 10.49 -6.22
N GLU A 91 -15.45 10.40 -7.08
CA GLU A 91 -16.81 10.04 -6.69
C GLU A 91 -16.84 8.60 -6.16
N GLU A 92 -16.19 7.65 -6.85
CA GLU A 92 -16.09 6.27 -6.39
C GLU A 92 -15.43 6.15 -5.01
N VAL A 93 -14.37 6.91 -4.76
CA VAL A 93 -13.65 6.93 -3.48
C VAL A 93 -14.53 7.50 -2.38
N ASN A 94 -15.26 8.58 -2.66
CA ASN A 94 -16.20 9.20 -1.73
C ASN A 94 -17.36 8.26 -1.38
N VAL A 95 -17.96 7.61 -2.39
CA VAL A 95 -19.01 6.61 -2.17
C VAL A 95 -18.48 5.42 -1.37
N LYS A 96 -17.24 4.99 -1.62
CA LYS A 96 -16.63 3.89 -0.86
C LYS A 96 -16.46 4.22 0.62
N ILE A 97 -15.91 5.39 0.97
CA ILE A 97 -15.71 5.75 2.38
C ILE A 97 -17.05 5.86 3.11
N LEU A 98 -18.06 6.48 2.47
CA LEU A 98 -19.40 6.60 3.04
C LEU A 98 -20.05 5.24 3.30
N LYS A 99 -19.95 4.30 2.36
CA LYS A 99 -20.46 2.91 2.51
C LYS A 99 -19.70 2.11 3.57
N SER A 100 -18.52 2.55 3.98
CA SER A 100 -17.68 1.88 4.96
C SER A 100 -17.98 2.33 6.40
N LEU A 101 -18.73 3.42 6.58
CA LEU A 101 -19.16 3.92 7.88
C LEU A 101 -20.26 3.05 8.49
N ASN A 102 -20.29 2.99 9.83
CA ASN A 102 -21.33 2.26 10.56
C ASN A 102 -22.69 2.99 10.49
N ARG A 103 -23.77 2.30 10.88
CA ARG A 103 -25.15 2.81 10.81
C ARG A 103 -25.38 4.15 11.52
N LYS A 104 -24.59 4.49 12.55
CA LYS A 104 -24.71 5.77 13.26
C LYS A 104 -24.43 6.97 12.33
N TRP A 105 -23.60 6.76 11.31
CA TRP A 105 -23.14 7.80 10.39
C TRP A 105 -23.65 7.60 8.96
N GLN A 106 -24.50 6.59 8.73
CA GLN A 106 -25.15 6.43 7.43
C GLN A 106 -26.26 7.47 7.28
N PRO A 107 -26.45 8.05 6.08
CA PRO A 107 -27.55 8.98 5.84
C PRO A 107 -28.88 8.30 6.20
N THR A 108 -29.59 8.83 7.20
CA THR A 108 -30.99 8.48 7.39
C THR A 108 -31.76 9.09 6.23
N VAL A 109 -32.05 8.29 5.20
CA VAL A 109 -33.04 8.65 4.19
C VAL A 109 -34.37 8.70 4.92
N LYS A 110 -34.82 9.90 5.30
CA LYS A 110 -36.19 10.09 5.74
C LYS A 110 -37.03 10.11 4.47
N GLN A 111 -37.88 9.09 4.31
CA GLN A 111 -38.98 9.09 3.33
C GLN A 111 -40.04 10.11 3.74
#